data_AF-V8CQN0-F1
#
_entry.id   AF-V8CQN0-F1
#
_cell.length_a   1.000
_cell.length_b   1.000
_cell.length_c   1.000
_cell.angle_alpha   90.00
_cell.angle_beta   90.00
_cell.angle_gamma   90.00
#
_symmetry.space_group_name_H-M   'P 1'
#
loop_
_entity.id
_entity.type
_entity.pdbx_description
1 polymer ?
#
loop_
_entity_poly.entity_id
_entity_poly.type
_entity_poly.pdbx_seq_one_letter_code
_entity_poly.pdbx_strand_id
1 'polypeptide(L)'
;MERNCNRRAHVNIVAYARALWAATKKKRRNTAIAILIPMVLVEMVTAAFRGFGSPTGNGGGGSVIYVIYPLFILVCCIAASFGMSRKYEIPVLRVPVWGEWVVRWIIFVLLPFFFFLFVTHLLDIFVATPTYQPAPWEVGLEPFPGSYTLPFVFFIMSFFFAVSVYFPFLSFFAGLLILAIVIIISLIFIPRAVFWYGGMEDTSWEVIVFLLAMGVLALTLSYYRLKCYRTDDFE
;
A
#
# COMPACT_ATOMS: atom_id res chain seq x y z
N MET A 1 11.56 -38.92 4.89
CA MET A 1 10.70 -38.23 5.89
C MET A 1 10.46 -36.75 5.55
N GLU A 2 11.44 -36.00 5.04
CA GLU A 2 11.31 -34.56 4.72
C GLU A 2 10.21 -34.21 3.71
N ARG A 3 10.03 -34.99 2.63
CA ARG A 3 8.93 -34.78 1.65
C ARG A 3 7.55 -34.76 2.31
N ASN A 4 7.31 -35.62 3.30
CA ASN A 4 6.03 -35.69 4.01
C ASN A 4 5.85 -34.57 5.04
N CYS A 5 6.94 -33.96 5.51
CA CYS A 5 6.92 -32.79 6.37
C CYS A 5 6.58 -31.52 5.56
N ASN A 6 7.30 -31.30 4.45
CA ASN A 6 7.06 -30.17 3.54
C ASN A 6 5.65 -30.18 2.95
N ARG A 7 5.13 -31.37 2.59
CA ARG A 7 3.75 -31.50 2.10
C ARG A 7 2.71 -31.12 3.16
N ARG A 8 2.91 -31.51 4.42
CA ARG A 8 2.02 -31.13 5.54
C ARG A 8 2.09 -29.63 5.84
N ALA A 9 3.28 -29.04 5.87
CA ALA A 9 3.45 -27.60 6.07
C ALA A 9 2.73 -26.80 4.97
N HIS A 10 2.86 -27.20 3.71
CA HIS A 10 2.17 -26.56 2.59
C HIS A 10 0.64 -26.63 2.73
N VAL A 11 0.09 -27.80 3.05
CA VAL A 11 -1.36 -27.97 3.26
C VAL A 11 -1.87 -27.07 4.39
N ASN A 12 -1.13 -26.95 5.49
CA ASN A 12 -1.49 -26.09 6.61
C ASN A 12 -1.45 -24.60 6.22
N ILE A 13 -0.45 -24.16 5.45
CA ILE A 13 -0.34 -22.77 4.97
C ILE A 13 -1.53 -22.42 4.05
N VAL A 14 -1.89 -23.32 3.13
CA VAL A 14 -3.03 -23.10 2.22
C VAL A 14 -4.35 -23.05 3.00
N ALA A 15 -4.55 -23.94 3.97
CA ALA A 15 -5.74 -23.92 4.82
C ALA A 15 -5.82 -22.62 5.62
N TYR A 16 -4.69 -22.17 6.19
CA TYR A 16 -4.58 -20.89 6.88
C TYR A 16 -4.90 -19.71 5.97
N ALA A 17 -4.33 -19.66 4.76
CA ALA A 17 -4.60 -18.61 3.79
C ALA A 17 -6.09 -18.54 3.41
N ARG A 18 -6.74 -19.69 3.20
CA ARG A 18 -8.19 -19.77 2.93
C ARG A 18 -9.03 -19.27 4.10
N ALA A 19 -8.69 -19.68 5.33
CA ALA A 19 -9.38 -19.23 6.53
C ALA A 19 -9.24 -17.71 6.73
N LEU A 20 -8.02 -17.18 6.57
CA LEU A 20 -7.74 -15.75 6.67
C LEU A 20 -8.46 -14.96 5.59
N TRP A 21 -8.48 -15.47 4.35
CA TRP A 21 -9.22 -14.86 3.26
C TRP A 21 -10.73 -14.78 3.56
N ALA A 22 -11.31 -15.88 4.04
CA ALA A 22 -12.74 -15.94 4.35
C ALA A 22 -13.11 -15.00 5.51
N ALA A 23 -12.35 -15.04 6.62
CA ALA A 23 -12.61 -14.24 7.82
C ALA A 23 -12.53 -12.72 7.57
N THR A 24 -11.72 -12.31 6.59
CA THR A 24 -11.49 -10.89 6.26
C THR A 24 -12.32 -10.42 5.05
N LYS A 25 -13.09 -11.30 4.41
CA LYS A 25 -13.86 -11.01 3.18
C LYS A 25 -14.77 -9.78 3.33
N LYS A 26 -15.56 -9.73 4.40
CA LYS A 26 -16.49 -8.60 4.66
C LYS A 26 -15.74 -7.28 4.80
N LYS A 27 -14.66 -7.28 5.60
CA LYS A 27 -13.85 -6.09 5.87
C LYS A 27 -13.22 -5.56 4.59
N ARG A 28 -12.55 -6.43 3.82
CA ARG A 28 -11.89 -6.07 2.56
C ARG A 28 -12.89 -5.59 1.50
N ARG A 29 -14.02 -6.27 1.35
CA ARG A 29 -15.10 -5.84 0.43
C ARG A 29 -15.63 -4.47 0.79
N ASN A 30 -15.92 -4.22 2.06
CA ASN A 30 -16.46 -2.93 2.49
C ASN A 30 -15.45 -1.79 2.27
N THR A 31 -14.17 -2.00 2.60
CA THR A 31 -13.10 -1.03 2.32
C THR A 31 -12.94 -0.78 0.82
N ALA A 32 -12.96 -1.83 -0.01
CA ALA A 32 -12.86 -1.68 -1.46
C ALA A 32 -14.03 -0.86 -2.01
N ILE A 33 -15.28 -1.17 -1.65
CA ILE A 33 -16.45 -0.40 -2.08
C ILE A 33 -16.34 1.06 -1.63
N ALA A 34 -15.97 1.30 -0.36
CA ALA A 34 -15.86 2.64 0.21
C ALA A 34 -14.82 3.52 -0.48
N ILE A 35 -13.79 2.94 -1.10
CA ILE A 35 -12.75 3.69 -1.84
C ILE A 35 -13.01 3.72 -3.35
N LEU A 36 -13.58 2.66 -3.92
CA LEU A 36 -13.89 2.64 -5.35
C LEU A 36 -14.90 3.72 -5.74
N ILE A 37 -15.90 3.98 -4.89
CA ILE A 37 -16.88 5.06 -5.12
C ILE A 37 -16.18 6.42 -5.25
N PRO A 38 -15.38 6.89 -4.26
CA PRO A 38 -14.69 8.17 -4.40
C PRO A 38 -13.64 8.17 -5.52
N MET A 39 -12.95 7.05 -5.80
CA MET A 39 -12.05 6.97 -6.95
C MET A 39 -12.77 7.28 -8.27
N VAL A 40 -13.91 6.62 -8.51
CA VAL A 40 -14.72 6.84 -9.72
C VAL A 40 -15.26 8.26 -9.76
N LEU A 41 -15.77 8.78 -8.63
CA LEU A 41 -16.31 10.14 -8.57
C LEU A 41 -15.26 11.20 -8.85
N VAL A 42 -14.08 11.10 -8.23
CA VAL A 42 -12.96 12.03 -8.45
C VAL A 42 -12.54 11.98 -9.92
N GLU A 43 -12.43 10.78 -10.49
CA GLU A 43 -12.06 10.63 -11.90
C GLU A 43 -13.07 11.25 -12.85
N MET A 44 -14.37 10.97 -12.64
CA MET A 44 -15.44 11.54 -13.45
C MET A 44 -15.48 13.07 -13.35
N VAL A 45 -15.31 13.61 -12.14
CA VAL A 45 -15.31 15.07 -11.91
C VAL A 45 -14.12 15.71 -12.61
N THR A 46 -12.91 15.18 -12.43
CA THR A 46 -11.70 15.73 -13.06
C THR A 46 -11.76 15.59 -14.59
N ALA A 47 -12.22 14.45 -15.11
CA ALA A 47 -12.42 14.24 -16.55
C ALA A 47 -13.48 15.19 -17.12
N ALA A 48 -14.58 15.45 -16.40
CA ALA A 48 -15.62 16.38 -16.81
C ALA A 48 -15.11 17.83 -16.85
N PHE A 49 -14.35 18.26 -15.83
CA PHE A 49 -13.72 19.59 -15.83
C PHE A 49 -12.68 19.75 -16.94
N ARG A 50 -11.96 18.69 -17.32
CA ARG A 50 -11.07 18.70 -18.49
C ARG A 50 -11.82 19.01 -19.79
N GLY A 51 -13.08 18.61 -19.91
CA GLY A 51 -13.94 18.90 -21.07
C GLY A 51 -14.56 20.30 -21.06
N PHE A 52 -14.62 20.96 -19.91
CA PHE A 52 -15.17 22.32 -19.76
C PHE A 52 -14.14 23.37 -20.20
N GLY A 53 -14.25 23.85 -21.45
CA GLY A 53 -13.42 24.95 -21.96
C GLY A 53 -12.91 24.81 -23.39
N SER A 54 -13.14 23.67 -24.05
CA SER A 54 -12.77 23.44 -25.46
C SER A 54 -13.98 23.67 -26.39
N PRO A 55 -13.96 24.70 -27.28
CA PRO A 55 -15.03 24.92 -28.26
C PRO A 55 -15.22 23.76 -29.25
N THR A 56 -14.25 22.84 -29.32
CA THR A 56 -14.23 21.66 -30.20
C THR A 56 -14.40 20.33 -29.45
N GLY A 57 -14.68 20.35 -28.14
CA GLY A 57 -14.90 19.14 -27.34
C GLY A 57 -13.65 18.30 -27.04
N ASN A 58 -12.49 18.66 -27.60
CA ASN A 58 -11.21 18.03 -27.29
C ASN A 58 -10.48 18.84 -26.21
N GLY A 59 -10.83 18.61 -24.95
CA GLY A 59 -9.98 18.96 -23.81
C GLY A 59 -8.75 18.05 -23.82
N GLY A 60 -7.55 18.61 -23.62
CA GLY A 60 -6.25 17.95 -23.86
C GLY A 60 -6.18 16.49 -23.42
N GLY A 61 -5.69 15.61 -24.30
CA GLY A 61 -5.67 14.15 -24.13
C GLY A 61 -4.73 13.60 -23.06
N GLY A 62 -4.45 14.37 -22.00
CA GLY A 62 -3.63 13.97 -20.86
C GLY A 62 -4.42 13.09 -19.88
N SER A 63 -3.74 12.08 -19.35
CA SER A 63 -4.21 11.25 -18.24
C SER A 63 -4.50 12.09 -17.00
N VAL A 64 -5.52 11.75 -16.22
CA VAL A 64 -5.85 12.42 -14.93
C VAL A 64 -5.50 11.54 -13.73
N ILE A 65 -4.80 10.43 -13.99
CA ILE A 65 -4.47 9.38 -13.02
C ILE A 65 -3.71 9.88 -11.79
N TYR A 66 -2.94 10.96 -11.93
CA TYR A 66 -2.19 11.58 -10.84
C TYR A 66 -3.11 12.05 -9.69
N VAL A 67 -4.38 12.38 -10.00
CA VAL A 67 -5.39 12.75 -9.00
C VAL A 67 -5.94 11.54 -8.24
N ILE A 68 -5.98 10.35 -8.86
CA ILE A 68 -6.44 9.12 -8.19
C ILE A 68 -5.34 8.46 -7.35
N TYR A 69 -4.07 8.60 -7.73
CA TYR A 69 -2.96 7.92 -7.06
C TYR A 69 -2.93 8.09 -5.52
N PRO A 70 -3.25 9.27 -4.95
CA PRO A 70 -3.40 9.42 -3.51
C PRO A 70 -4.47 8.50 -2.88
N LEU A 71 -5.61 8.31 -3.54
CA LEU A 71 -6.65 7.38 -3.10
C LEU A 71 -6.20 5.92 -3.21
N PHE A 72 -5.44 5.59 -4.26
CA PHE A 72 -4.80 4.28 -4.43
C PHE A 72 -3.83 3.98 -3.30
N ILE A 73 -2.95 4.93 -2.97
CA ILE A 73 -2.02 4.81 -1.84
C ILE A 73 -2.78 4.65 -0.54
N LEU A 74 -3.80 5.48 -0.31
CA LEU A 74 -4.62 5.46 0.90
C LEU A 74 -5.24 4.08 1.14
N VAL A 75 -5.90 3.49 0.13
CA VAL A 75 -6.54 2.18 0.29
C VAL A 75 -5.54 1.07 0.51
N CYS A 76 -4.37 1.15 -0.13
CA CYS A 76 -3.28 0.22 0.10
C CYS A 76 -2.76 0.30 1.54
N CYS A 77 -2.60 1.51 2.10
CA CYS A 77 -2.23 1.70 3.51
C CYS A 77 -3.28 1.17 4.48
N ILE A 78 -4.58 1.39 4.19
CA ILE A 78 -5.68 0.84 4.99
C ILE A 78 -5.67 -0.70 4.95
N ALA A 79 -5.48 -1.28 3.76
CA ALA A 79 -5.42 -2.73 3.60
C ALA A 79 -4.21 -3.33 4.34
N ALA A 80 -3.02 -2.73 4.20
CA ALA A 80 -1.80 -3.13 4.90
C ALA A 80 -1.99 -3.07 6.42
N SER A 81 -2.72 -2.06 6.91
CA SER A 81 -3.07 -1.91 8.32
C SER A 81 -3.95 -3.05 8.86
N PHE A 82 -4.54 -3.88 8.01
CA PHE A 82 -5.29 -5.07 8.42
C PHE A 82 -4.41 -6.31 8.60
N GLY A 83 -3.07 -6.19 8.50
CA GLY A 83 -2.12 -7.30 8.59
C GLY A 83 -2.37 -8.28 9.73
N MET A 84 -2.72 -7.79 10.92
CA MET A 84 -3.05 -8.61 12.10
C MET A 84 -4.55 -8.77 12.39
N SER A 85 -5.42 -8.39 11.46
CA SER A 85 -6.86 -8.58 11.63
C SER A 85 -7.19 -10.06 11.81
N ARG A 86 -8.14 -10.37 12.70
CA ARG A 86 -8.60 -11.73 12.98
C ARG A 86 -7.51 -12.68 13.49
N LYS A 87 -6.40 -12.16 14.06
CA LYS A 87 -5.30 -12.97 14.64
C LYS A 87 -5.81 -14.03 15.60
N TYR A 88 -6.69 -13.66 16.53
CA TYR A 88 -7.19 -14.55 17.59
C TYR A 88 -8.30 -15.51 17.13
N GLU A 89 -8.88 -15.30 15.95
CA GLU A 89 -10.01 -16.11 15.46
C GLU A 89 -9.57 -17.30 14.59
N ILE A 90 -8.34 -17.27 14.08
CA ILE A 90 -7.82 -18.30 13.18
C ILE A 90 -6.69 -19.03 13.88
N PRO A 91 -6.87 -20.32 14.24
CA PRO A 91 -5.82 -21.08 14.88
C PRO A 91 -4.63 -21.24 13.93
N VAL A 92 -3.44 -20.86 14.40
CA VAL A 92 -2.18 -20.94 13.62
C VAL A 92 -1.44 -22.24 13.93
N LEU A 93 -2.13 -23.28 14.42
CA LEU A 93 -1.48 -24.53 14.80
C LEU A 93 -0.74 -25.14 13.59
N ARG A 94 0.54 -25.46 13.77
CA ARG A 94 1.39 -26.14 12.77
C ARG A 94 1.65 -25.35 11.48
N VAL A 95 1.45 -24.03 11.48
CA VAL A 95 1.91 -23.13 10.42
C VAL A 95 3.26 -22.52 10.85
N PRO A 96 4.31 -22.55 10.01
CA PRO A 96 5.57 -21.88 10.31
C PRO A 96 5.39 -20.36 10.33
N VAL A 97 6.10 -19.65 11.21
CA VAL A 97 6.02 -18.17 11.34
C VAL A 97 6.24 -17.48 10.00
N TRP A 98 7.24 -17.93 9.24
CA TRP A 98 7.49 -17.43 7.89
C TRP A 98 6.28 -17.60 6.97
N GLY A 99 5.63 -18.76 6.99
CA GLY A 99 4.44 -19.02 6.18
C GLY A 99 3.25 -18.12 6.57
N GLU A 100 3.02 -17.90 7.87
CA GLU A 100 2.00 -16.95 8.34
C GLU A 100 2.31 -15.53 7.84
N TRP A 101 3.53 -15.06 8.07
CA TRP A 101 3.97 -13.73 7.69
C TRP A 101 3.81 -13.47 6.19
N VAL A 102 4.29 -14.39 5.35
CA VAL A 102 4.17 -14.31 3.88
C VAL A 102 2.70 -14.26 3.46
N VAL A 103 1.85 -15.13 4.02
CA VAL A 103 0.42 -15.16 3.66
C VAL A 103 -0.26 -13.84 4.03
N ARG A 104 0.01 -13.30 5.23
CA ARG A 104 -0.53 -12.00 5.66
C ARG A 104 -0.05 -10.87 4.75
N TRP A 105 1.25 -10.82 4.45
CA TRP A 105 1.82 -9.82 3.56
C TRP A 105 1.21 -9.90 2.15
N ILE A 106 1.07 -11.10 1.57
CA ILE A 106 0.43 -11.28 0.26
C ILE A 106 -1.02 -10.79 0.28
N ILE A 107 -1.81 -11.17 1.28
CA ILE A 107 -3.25 -10.87 1.33
C ILE A 107 -3.53 -9.39 1.61
N PHE A 108 -2.70 -8.74 2.42
CA PHE A 108 -2.97 -7.38 2.91
C PHE A 108 -2.12 -6.30 2.26
N VAL A 109 -1.00 -6.66 1.61
CA VAL A 109 -0.10 -5.71 0.95
C VAL A 109 -0.08 -5.97 -0.55
N LEU A 110 0.42 -7.13 -0.97
CA LEU A 110 0.72 -7.40 -2.38
C LEU A 110 -0.54 -7.44 -3.25
N LEU A 111 -1.56 -8.19 -2.82
CA LEU A 111 -2.79 -8.35 -3.60
C LEU A 111 -3.61 -7.04 -3.68
N PRO A 112 -3.83 -6.30 -2.58
CA PRO A 112 -4.45 -4.98 -2.65
C PRO A 112 -3.67 -4.01 -3.56
N PHE A 113 -2.34 -3.99 -3.46
CA PHE A 113 -1.51 -3.16 -4.33
C PHE A 113 -1.79 -3.42 -5.82
N PHE A 114 -1.65 -4.66 -6.28
CA PHE A 114 -1.89 -4.97 -7.69
C PHE A 114 -3.34 -4.75 -8.10
N PHE A 115 -4.30 -5.10 -7.24
CA PHE A 115 -5.71 -4.91 -7.53
C PHE A 115 -6.06 -3.43 -7.73
N PHE A 116 -5.70 -2.57 -6.78
CA PHE A 116 -6.03 -1.15 -6.88
C PHE A 116 -5.17 -0.43 -7.92
N LEU A 117 -3.92 -0.82 -8.12
CA LEU A 117 -3.11 -0.29 -9.21
C LEU A 117 -3.79 -0.56 -10.56
N PHE A 118 -4.20 -1.80 -10.80
CA PHE A 118 -4.90 -2.17 -12.02
C PHE A 118 -6.23 -1.42 -12.18
N VAL A 119 -7.03 -1.32 -11.12
CA VAL A 119 -8.29 -0.58 -11.16
C VAL A 119 -8.05 0.91 -11.45
N THR A 120 -7.08 1.56 -10.82
CA THR A 120 -6.77 2.97 -11.05
C THR A 120 -6.39 3.23 -12.51
N HIS A 121 -5.55 2.38 -13.11
CA HIS A 121 -5.22 2.49 -14.53
C HIS A 121 -6.42 2.18 -15.45
N LEU A 122 -7.26 1.20 -15.10
CA LEU A 122 -8.48 0.94 -15.88
C LEU A 122 -9.46 2.11 -15.81
N LEU A 123 -9.63 2.75 -14.65
CA LEU A 123 -10.51 3.90 -14.50
C LEU A 123 -10.05 5.05 -15.40
N ASP A 124 -8.75 5.35 -15.43
CA ASP A 124 -8.20 6.39 -16.30
C ASP A 124 -8.40 6.06 -17.78
N ILE A 125 -8.18 4.81 -18.19
CA ILE A 125 -8.45 4.37 -19.57
C ILE A 125 -9.92 4.54 -19.95
N PHE A 126 -10.85 4.09 -19.10
CA PHE A 126 -12.27 4.05 -19.45
C PHE A 126 -13.01 5.37 -19.24
N VAL A 127 -12.61 6.17 -18.25
CA VAL A 127 -13.29 7.42 -17.89
C VAL A 127 -12.61 8.60 -18.57
N ALA A 128 -11.28 8.71 -18.43
CA ALA A 128 -10.54 9.85 -18.94
C ALA A 128 -10.03 9.65 -20.37
N THR A 129 -10.03 8.43 -20.91
CA THR A 129 -9.68 8.10 -22.31
C THR A 129 -8.45 8.87 -22.83
N PRO A 130 -7.30 8.84 -22.12
CA PRO A 130 -6.15 9.62 -22.50
C PRO A 130 -5.50 9.09 -23.78
N THR A 131 -4.80 9.97 -24.48
CA THR A 131 -4.00 9.61 -25.66
C THR A 131 -2.74 8.80 -25.32
N TYR A 132 -2.25 8.96 -24.09
CA TYR A 132 -1.12 8.24 -23.53
C TYR A 132 -1.44 7.83 -22.09
N GLN A 133 -1.24 6.54 -21.79
CA GLN A 133 -1.39 6.00 -20.45
C GLN A 133 -0.01 5.97 -19.77
N PRO A 134 0.25 6.79 -18.73
CA PRO A 134 1.54 6.77 -18.04
C PRO A 134 1.74 5.44 -17.30
N ALA A 135 2.98 4.96 -17.30
CA ALA A 135 3.36 3.79 -16.51
C ALA A 135 3.36 4.12 -15.00
N PRO A 136 3.26 3.13 -14.09
CA PRO A 136 3.20 3.38 -12.65
C PRO A 136 4.38 4.18 -12.06
N TRP A 137 5.56 4.11 -12.69
CA TRP A 137 6.76 4.86 -12.31
C TRP A 137 6.88 6.22 -13.00
N GLU A 138 5.91 6.59 -13.83
CA GLU A 138 5.83 7.89 -14.50
C GLU A 138 4.81 8.82 -13.82
N VAL A 139 3.89 8.26 -13.04
CA VAL A 139 2.88 9.04 -12.31
C VAL A 139 3.55 9.77 -11.14
N GLY A 140 3.72 11.09 -11.26
CA GLY A 140 4.24 11.96 -10.21
C GLY A 140 3.25 12.16 -9.05
N LEU A 141 3.78 12.31 -7.84
CA LEU A 141 3.04 12.69 -6.65
C LEU A 141 3.47 14.12 -6.29
N GLU A 142 2.85 15.13 -6.90
CA GLU A 142 3.30 16.53 -6.78
C GLU A 142 3.62 16.93 -5.32
N PRO A 143 4.81 17.51 -5.06
CA PRO A 143 5.82 17.99 -6.02
C PRO A 143 6.86 16.93 -6.48
N PHE A 144 6.70 15.65 -6.13
CA PHE A 144 7.70 14.61 -6.39
C PHE A 144 7.60 14.01 -7.81
N PRO A 145 8.72 13.80 -8.51
CA PRO A 145 8.74 13.12 -9.80
C PRO A 145 8.31 11.66 -9.69
N GLY A 146 7.76 11.12 -10.78
CA GLY A 146 7.18 9.76 -10.82
C GLY A 146 8.15 8.64 -10.43
N SER A 147 9.46 8.85 -10.59
CA SER A 147 10.50 7.92 -10.18
C SER A 147 10.43 7.53 -8.70
N TYR A 148 9.89 8.40 -7.83
CA TYR A 148 9.75 8.12 -6.40
C TYR A 148 8.48 7.36 -6.04
N THR A 149 7.50 7.27 -6.95
CA THR A 149 6.15 6.76 -6.64
C THR A 149 6.18 5.31 -6.17
N LEU A 150 6.85 4.41 -6.90
CA LEU A 150 6.94 3.00 -6.50
C LEU A 150 7.76 2.78 -5.21
N PRO A 151 8.97 3.37 -5.04
CA PRO A 151 9.70 3.30 -3.77
C PRO A 151 8.88 3.83 -2.58
N PHE A 152 8.15 4.94 -2.77
CA PHE A 152 7.30 5.53 -1.75
C PHE A 152 6.14 4.60 -1.38
N VAL A 153 5.43 4.06 -2.38
CA VAL A 153 4.34 3.10 -2.17
C VAL A 153 4.84 1.85 -1.44
N PHE A 154 6.00 1.32 -1.83
CA PHE A 154 6.62 0.17 -1.17
C PHE A 154 6.94 0.47 0.30
N PHE A 155 7.59 1.60 0.58
CA PHE A 155 7.90 2.04 1.93
C PHE A 155 6.65 2.17 2.79
N ILE A 156 5.66 2.96 2.33
CA ILE A 156 4.51 3.32 3.15
C ILE A 156 3.63 2.09 3.44
N MET A 157 3.41 1.21 2.46
CA MET A 157 2.67 -0.04 2.70
C MET A 157 3.41 -0.96 3.67
N SER A 158 4.73 -1.09 3.53
CA SER A 158 5.56 -1.90 4.42
C SER A 158 5.53 -1.36 5.85
N PHE A 159 5.57 -0.03 6.00
CA PHE A 159 5.42 0.67 7.27
C PHE A 159 4.06 0.40 7.92
N PHE A 160 2.95 0.60 7.20
CA PHE A 160 1.60 0.35 7.76
C PHE A 160 1.37 -1.13 8.09
N PHE A 161 1.93 -2.05 7.30
CA PHE A 161 1.92 -3.46 7.62
C PHE A 161 2.70 -3.73 8.92
N ALA A 162 3.89 -3.16 9.09
CA ALA A 162 4.68 -3.29 10.31
C ALA A 162 3.93 -2.72 11.52
N VAL A 163 3.39 -1.51 11.43
CA VAL A 163 2.57 -0.89 12.48
C VAL A 163 1.40 -1.78 12.89
N SER A 164 0.75 -2.45 11.92
CA SER A 164 -0.35 -3.38 12.22
C SER A 164 0.06 -4.55 13.11
N VAL A 165 1.33 -4.95 13.08
CA VAL A 165 1.88 -6.01 13.93
C VAL A 165 2.10 -5.53 15.36
N TYR A 166 2.49 -4.27 15.56
CA TYR A 166 2.72 -3.70 16.89
C TYR A 166 1.42 -3.18 17.54
N PHE A 167 0.53 -2.57 16.76
CA PHE A 167 -0.70 -1.94 17.20
C PHE A 167 -1.89 -2.52 16.44
N PRO A 168 -2.36 -3.73 16.77
CA PRO A 168 -3.42 -4.41 16.01
C PRO A 168 -4.78 -3.72 16.11
N PHE A 169 -5.01 -2.93 17.18
CA PHE A 169 -6.19 -2.09 17.33
C PHE A 169 -5.90 -0.68 16.81
N LEU A 170 -6.77 -0.14 15.95
CA LEU A 170 -6.62 1.19 15.31
C LEU A 170 -5.26 1.40 14.60
N SER A 171 -4.65 0.32 14.08
CA SER A 171 -3.35 0.29 13.38
C SER A 171 -3.15 1.42 12.36
N PHE A 172 -4.17 1.70 11.55
CA PHE A 172 -4.13 2.77 10.55
C PHE A 172 -3.95 4.15 11.18
N PHE A 173 -4.69 4.46 12.25
CA PHE A 173 -4.58 5.75 12.93
C PHE A 173 -3.25 5.88 13.68
N ALA A 174 -2.76 4.80 14.30
CA ALA A 174 -1.44 4.78 14.91
C ALA A 174 -0.34 5.05 13.87
N GLY A 175 -0.43 4.42 12.70
CA GLY A 175 0.52 4.63 11.60
C GLY A 175 0.49 6.08 11.08
N LEU A 176 -0.70 6.64 10.89
CA LEU A 176 -0.85 8.05 10.50
C LEU A 176 -0.26 9.00 11.54
N LEU A 177 -0.50 8.76 12.83
CA LEU A 177 0.04 9.59 13.91
C LEU A 177 1.58 9.55 13.93
N ILE A 178 2.17 8.36 13.81
CA ILE A 178 3.63 8.21 13.75
C ILE A 178 4.20 8.94 12.52
N LEU A 179 3.59 8.75 11.34
CA LEU A 179 4.03 9.40 10.12
C LEU A 179 3.92 10.93 10.21
N ALA A 180 2.83 11.44 10.80
CA ALA A 180 2.64 12.87 11.03
C ALA A 180 3.71 13.45 11.96
N ILE A 181 4.02 12.77 13.06
CA ILE A 181 5.09 13.18 13.98
C ILE A 181 6.45 13.22 13.27
N VAL A 182 6.78 12.17 12.49
CA VAL A 182 8.03 12.10 11.73
C VAL A 182 8.12 13.24 10.72
N ILE A 183 7.03 13.55 10.00
CA ILE A 183 6.98 14.66 9.05
C ILE A 183 7.18 15.99 9.77
N ILE A 184 6.50 16.24 10.89
CA ILE A 184 6.63 17.48 11.68
C ILE A 184 8.07 17.66 12.17
N ILE A 185 8.67 16.62 12.75
CA ILE A 185 10.07 16.64 13.19
C ILE A 185 10.98 16.94 11.99
N SER A 186 10.78 16.25 10.86
CA SER A 186 11.57 16.48 9.65
C SER A 186 11.46 17.92 9.17
N LEU A 187 10.27 18.52 9.18
CA LEU A 187 10.05 19.92 8.78
C LEU A 187 10.70 20.94 9.73
N ILE A 188 10.89 20.59 11.00
CA ILE A 188 11.53 21.45 12.01
C ILE A 188 13.06 21.37 11.91
N PHE A 189 13.60 20.15 11.79
CA PHE A 189 15.04 19.90 11.87
C PHE A 189 15.77 19.94 10.53
N ILE A 190 15.10 19.66 9.41
CA ILE A 190 15.72 19.71 8.09
C ILE A 190 15.69 21.17 7.60
N PRO A 191 16.85 21.80 7.32
CA PRO A 191 16.88 23.14 6.79
C PRO A 191 16.10 23.16 5.47
N ARG A 192 15.07 24.02 5.37
CA ARG A 192 14.23 24.14 4.17
C ARG A 192 15.06 24.30 2.90
N ALA A 193 16.22 24.96 3.00
CA ALA A 193 17.15 25.18 1.89
C ALA A 193 17.73 23.91 1.23
N VAL A 194 17.80 22.77 1.94
CA VAL A 194 18.41 21.52 1.42
C VAL A 194 17.41 20.68 0.62
N PHE A 195 16.12 20.78 0.93
CA PHE A 195 15.07 20.01 0.22
C PHE A 195 14.18 20.87 -0.69
N TRP A 196 14.10 22.19 -0.52
CA TRP A 196 13.15 23.07 -1.26
C TRP A 196 13.78 23.95 -2.36
N TYR A 197 15.01 23.66 -2.80
CA TYR A 197 15.53 24.26 -4.03
C TYR A 197 15.11 23.41 -5.23
N GLY A 198 14.98 24.03 -6.42
CA GLY A 198 14.37 23.46 -7.65
C GLY A 198 14.89 22.13 -8.20
N GLY A 199 15.70 21.37 -7.45
CA GLY A 199 16.05 19.97 -7.71
C GLY A 199 15.09 18.95 -7.08
N MET A 200 13.95 19.35 -6.49
CA MET A 200 12.89 18.37 -6.12
C MET A 200 12.32 17.63 -7.34
N GLU A 201 12.37 18.25 -8.51
CA GLU A 201 11.98 17.65 -9.79
C GLU A 201 13.00 16.63 -10.29
N ASP A 202 14.25 16.70 -9.82
CA ASP A 202 15.32 15.80 -10.22
C ASP A 202 15.34 14.52 -9.36
N THR A 203 15.48 13.38 -10.04
CA THR A 203 15.58 12.08 -9.38
C THR A 203 16.93 11.93 -8.66
N SER A 204 16.89 11.84 -7.33
CA SER A 204 17.99 11.45 -6.45
C SER A 204 17.91 9.96 -6.17
N TRP A 205 19.00 9.26 -6.49
CA TRP A 205 19.12 7.84 -6.22
C TRP A 205 19.18 7.54 -4.73
N GLU A 206 19.76 8.44 -3.94
CA GLU A 206 19.90 8.34 -2.50
C GLU A 206 18.53 8.27 -1.82
N VAL A 207 17.57 9.09 -2.26
CA VAL A 207 16.20 9.08 -1.74
C VAL A 207 15.49 7.77 -2.09
N ILE A 208 15.65 7.27 -3.31
CA ILE A 208 15.09 5.98 -3.75
C ILE A 208 15.64 4.84 -2.87
N VAL A 209 16.95 4.76 -2.71
CA VAL A 209 17.62 3.73 -1.90
C VAL A 209 17.19 3.83 -0.44
N PHE A 210 17.08 5.05 0.09
CA PHE A 210 16.59 5.28 1.45
C PHE A 210 15.17 4.75 1.65
N LEU A 211 14.23 5.08 0.77
CA LEU A 211 12.85 4.59 0.83
C LEU A 211 12.78 3.06 0.76
N LEU A 212 13.54 2.45 -0.15
CA LEU A 212 13.61 1.00 -0.27
C LEU A 212 14.19 0.35 1.00
N ALA A 213 15.29 0.90 1.55
CA ALA A 213 15.89 0.42 2.77
C ALA A 213 14.92 0.50 3.96
N MET A 214 14.21 1.63 4.10
CA MET A 214 13.19 1.80 5.14
C MET A 214 12.02 0.82 4.98
N GLY A 215 11.60 0.53 3.74
CA GLY A 215 10.60 -0.49 3.46
C GLY A 215 11.06 -1.89 3.89
N VAL A 216 12.29 -2.28 3.54
CA VAL A 216 12.88 -3.57 3.93
C VAL A 216 13.03 -3.67 5.46
N LEU A 217 13.45 -2.61 6.13
CA LEU A 217 13.53 -2.56 7.59
C LEU A 217 12.15 -2.73 8.23
N ALA A 218 11.11 -2.07 7.71
CA ALA A 218 9.74 -2.23 8.21
C ALA A 218 9.25 -3.68 8.05
N LEU A 219 9.50 -4.31 6.90
CA LEU A 219 9.17 -5.73 6.70
C LEU A 219 9.93 -6.63 7.67
N THR A 220 11.22 -6.39 7.87
CA THR A 220 12.06 -7.15 8.81
C THR A 220 11.54 -7.03 10.24
N LEU A 221 11.21 -5.82 10.69
CA LEU A 221 10.62 -5.55 12.00
C LEU A 221 9.26 -6.23 12.18
N SER A 222 8.43 -6.24 11.14
CA SER A 222 7.12 -6.90 11.16
C SER A 222 7.26 -8.42 11.32
N TYR A 223 8.24 -9.03 10.64
CA TYR A 223 8.54 -10.45 10.76
C TYR A 223 9.09 -10.80 12.14
N TYR A 224 10.07 -10.03 12.62
CA TYR A 224 10.68 -10.24 13.92
C TYR A 224 9.65 -10.17 15.04
N ARG A 225 8.75 -9.18 15.01
CA ARG A 225 7.68 -9.05 16.01
C ARG A 225 6.70 -10.22 15.98
N LEU A 226 6.33 -10.70 14.79
CA LEU A 226 5.47 -11.88 14.67
C LEU A 226 6.16 -13.14 15.25
N LYS A 227 7.47 -13.26 15.04
CA LYS A 227 8.27 -14.34 15.63
C LYS A 227 8.28 -14.27 17.16
N CYS A 228 8.43 -13.09 17.76
CA CYS A 228 8.36 -12.92 19.22
C CYS A 228 7.01 -13.32 19.79
N TYR A 229 5.90 -12.92 19.15
CA TYR A 229 4.57 -13.37 19.61
C TYR A 229 4.44 -14.89 19.63
N ARG A 230 5.07 -15.56 18.67
CA ARG A 230 5.04 -17.01 18.60
C ARG A 230 5.81 -17.66 19.75
N THR A 231 6.94 -17.10 20.16
CA THR A 231 7.73 -17.63 21.28
C THR A 231 7.03 -17.41 22.62
N ASP A 232 6.39 -16.26 22.81
CA ASP A 232 5.68 -15.92 24.04
C ASP A 232 4.42 -16.79 24.25
N ASP A 233 3.76 -17.25 23.17
CA ASP A 233 2.58 -18.14 23.23
C ASP A 233 2.92 -19.60 23.64
N PHE A 234 4.21 -19.97 23.72
CA PHE A 234 4.69 -21.32 24.06
C PHE A 234 5.37 -21.42 25.44
N GLU A 235 5.51 -20.31 26.17
CA GLU A 235 5.89 -20.27 27.59
C GLU A 235 4.65 -20.24 28.49
#